data_AF-A0A1Z9Z3P9-F1
#
_entry.id   AF-A0A1Z9Z3P9-F1
#
_cell.length_a   1.000
_cell.length_b   1.000
_cell.length_c   1.000
_cell.angle_alpha   90.00
_cell.angle_beta   90.00
_cell.angle_gamma   90.00
#
_symmetry.space_group_name_H-M   'P 1'
#
loop_
_entity.id
_entity.type
_entity.pdbx_description
1 polymer ?
#
loop_
_entity_poly.entity_id
_entity_poly.type
_entity_poly.pdbx_seq_one_letter_code
_entity_poly.pdbx_strand_id
1 'polypeptide(L)'
;MFKKISKFAVLASLPILLIACGGGDGGGSTNSSYSATITKNGITYTCKSETAFNDCSNNSNCSSCTAPASPTATKITTQCSDVNNTISVTTDGCVFNAGGTQTGVCVSSSSLRMLSGTDKTKQEVIASGSLFSGSSLTLGGKKITCT
;
A
#
# COMPACT_ATOMS: atom_id res chain seq x y z
N MET A 1 45.10 -37.09 -38.56
CA MET A 1 44.88 -35.80 -39.25
C MET A 1 45.04 -34.66 -38.24
N PHE A 2 45.79 -33.63 -38.62
CA PHE A 2 46.06 -32.32 -38.00
C PHE A 2 45.06 -31.86 -36.89
N LYS A 3 45.42 -31.14 -35.81
CA LYS A 3 46.11 -29.83 -35.82
C LYS A 3 46.33 -29.27 -34.38
N LYS A 4 47.55 -28.77 -34.12
CA LYS A 4 47.97 -27.53 -33.39
C LYS A 4 47.73 -27.37 -31.85
N ILE A 5 48.77 -27.22 -31.00
CA ILE A 5 49.62 -26.02 -30.67
C ILE A 5 48.79 -24.99 -29.87
N SER A 6 49.22 -24.28 -28.82
CA SER A 6 50.39 -24.20 -27.93
C SER A 6 50.08 -23.10 -26.89
N LYS A 7 50.62 -23.27 -25.68
CA LYS A 7 51.09 -22.31 -24.65
C LYS A 7 50.90 -20.80 -24.90
N PHE A 8 50.55 -20.04 -23.84
CA PHE A 8 51.23 -18.84 -23.29
C PHE A 8 50.26 -18.20 -22.25
N ALA A 9 50.60 -18.10 -20.96
CA ALA A 9 51.45 -17.10 -20.30
C ALA A 9 50.58 -16.00 -19.62
N VAL A 10 50.72 -15.79 -18.30
CA VAL A 10 51.57 -14.76 -17.66
C VAL A 10 50.80 -13.47 -17.35
N LEU A 11 50.81 -13.14 -16.05
CA LEU A 11 50.72 -11.83 -15.40
C LEU A 11 49.66 -10.80 -15.85
N ALA A 12 48.86 -10.34 -14.88
CA ALA A 12 48.64 -8.90 -14.66
C ALA A 12 48.16 -8.65 -13.23
N SER A 13 49.11 -8.45 -12.32
CA SER A 13 48.93 -7.54 -11.19
C SER A 13 48.75 -6.12 -11.73
N LEU A 14 47.74 -5.37 -11.26
CA LEU A 14 47.66 -3.93 -11.45
C LEU A 14 47.10 -3.25 -10.18
N PRO A 15 47.58 -2.04 -9.83
CA PRO A 15 47.67 -1.55 -8.46
C PRO A 15 46.62 -0.49 -8.06
N ILE A 16 46.67 -0.18 -6.76
CA ILE A 16 46.17 0.96 -5.98
C ILE A 16 46.00 2.27 -6.78
N LEU A 17 44.90 2.99 -6.55
CA LEU A 17 44.85 4.46 -6.61
C LEU A 17 43.78 5.00 -5.64
N LEU A 18 44.26 5.75 -4.63
CA LEU A 18 43.47 6.65 -3.80
C LEU A 18 43.03 7.88 -4.61
N ILE A 19 41.76 8.24 -4.48
CA ILE A 19 41.19 9.60 -4.60
C ILE A 19 40.04 9.61 -3.58
N ALA A 20 40.07 10.29 -2.42
CA ALA A 20 40.35 11.70 -2.14
C ALA A 20 39.59 12.65 -3.07
N CYS A 21 38.28 12.86 -2.81
CA CYS A 21 37.50 14.07 -3.15
C CYS A 21 36.03 13.80 -2.78
N GLY A 22 35.29 14.55 -1.97
CA GLY A 22 35.54 15.76 -1.22
C GLY A 22 34.32 15.97 -0.32
N GLY A 23 34.55 16.47 0.90
CA GLY A 23 33.50 17.14 1.64
C GLY A 23 33.04 18.34 0.81
N GLY A 24 31.72 18.46 0.65
CA GLY A 24 31.09 19.58 -0.03
C GLY A 24 29.95 20.09 0.84
N ASP A 25 30.29 20.92 1.83
CA ASP A 25 29.41 21.97 2.30
C ASP A 25 29.13 22.87 1.10
N GLY A 26 27.91 22.79 0.56
CA GLY A 26 27.56 23.41 -0.70
C GLY A 26 26.07 23.63 -0.80
N GLY A 27 25.57 24.59 -0.01
CA GLY A 27 24.32 25.26 -0.34
C GLY A 27 24.42 25.77 -1.78
N GLY A 28 23.49 25.36 -2.63
CA GLY A 28 23.56 25.70 -4.04
C GLY A 28 22.39 25.14 -4.83
N SER A 29 21.40 26.00 -5.01
CA SER A 29 20.36 25.90 -6.03
C SER A 29 19.38 24.75 -5.85
N THR A 30 18.33 25.01 -5.05
CA THR A 30 17.01 24.49 -5.38
C THR A 30 16.76 24.80 -6.85
N ASN A 31 16.89 23.80 -7.74
CA ASN A 31 16.35 23.92 -9.07
C ASN A 31 14.84 24.00 -8.87
N SER A 32 14.30 25.23 -8.82
CA SER A 32 12.92 25.54 -8.45
C SER A 32 11.87 24.91 -9.37
N SER A 33 12.32 24.15 -10.38
CA SER A 33 11.50 23.51 -11.40
C SER A 33 11.66 21.98 -11.46
N TYR A 34 12.65 21.38 -10.76
CA TYR A 34 12.81 19.93 -10.81
C TYR A 34 11.73 19.25 -9.95
N SER A 35 10.89 18.44 -10.59
CA SER A 35 9.93 17.58 -9.92
C SER A 35 9.77 16.30 -10.72
N ALA A 36 10.20 15.18 -10.16
CA ALA A 36 10.08 13.87 -10.77
C ALA A 36 9.38 12.90 -9.81
N THR A 37 8.69 11.90 -10.35
CA THR A 37 8.05 10.86 -9.54
C THR A 37 8.74 9.52 -9.73
N ILE A 38 8.84 8.75 -8.66
CA ILE A 38 9.46 7.41 -8.68
C ILE A 38 8.68 6.46 -7.79
N THR A 39 8.39 5.27 -8.31
CA THR A 39 7.69 4.21 -7.55
C THR A 39 8.70 3.21 -7.00
N LYS A 40 8.73 3.07 -5.67
CA LYS A 40 9.54 2.06 -4.97
C LYS A 40 8.66 1.32 -3.97
N ASN A 41 8.71 -0.01 -3.99
CA ASN A 41 7.93 -0.88 -3.10
C ASN A 41 6.42 -0.55 -3.07
N GLY A 42 5.84 -0.15 -4.21
CA GLY A 42 4.43 0.23 -4.32
C GLY A 42 4.08 1.64 -3.84
N ILE A 43 5.06 2.45 -3.42
CA ILE A 43 4.87 3.84 -2.99
C ILE A 43 5.44 4.78 -4.07
N THR A 44 4.61 5.71 -4.56
CA THR A 44 5.02 6.72 -5.57
C THR A 44 5.51 7.99 -4.90
N TYR A 45 6.82 8.17 -4.79
CA TYR A 45 7.46 9.35 -4.23
C TYR A 45 7.53 10.48 -5.24
N THR A 46 7.42 11.73 -4.76
CA THR A 46 7.69 12.94 -5.54
C THR A 46 8.98 13.58 -5.04
N CYS A 47 9.99 13.63 -5.90
CA CYS A 47 11.32 14.18 -5.59
C CYS A 47 11.46 15.57 -6.22
N LYS A 48 11.68 16.60 -5.40
CA LYS A 48 11.86 18.00 -5.85
C LYS A 48 13.31 18.37 -6.18
N SER A 49 14.20 17.39 -6.22
CA SER A 49 15.57 17.55 -6.68
C SER A 49 16.05 16.30 -7.41
N GLU A 50 16.93 16.49 -8.40
CA GLU A 50 17.50 15.41 -9.18
C GLU A 50 18.35 14.48 -8.32
N THR A 51 19.07 15.06 -7.35
CA THR A 51 19.81 14.29 -6.34
C THR A 51 18.90 13.38 -5.54
N ALA A 52 17.75 13.87 -5.04
CA ALA A 52 16.81 13.05 -4.27
C ALA A 52 16.17 11.94 -5.12
N PHE A 53 15.88 12.23 -6.39
CA PHE A 53 15.40 11.22 -7.33
C PHE A 53 16.45 10.12 -7.58
N ASN A 54 17.70 10.52 -7.84
CA ASN A 54 18.79 9.58 -8.09
C ASN A 54 19.11 8.72 -6.87
N ASP A 55 19.09 9.28 -5.66
CA ASP A 55 19.24 8.51 -4.42
C ASP A 55 18.10 7.53 -4.20
N CYS A 56 16.86 7.95 -4.42
CA CYS A 56 15.71 7.05 -4.34
C CYS A 56 15.78 5.96 -5.41
N SER A 57 16.23 6.28 -6.63
CA SER A 57 16.35 5.33 -7.74
C SER A 57 17.45 4.29 -7.52
N ASN A 58 18.68 4.75 -7.24
CA ASN A 58 19.89 3.92 -7.25
C ASN A 58 20.15 3.28 -5.89
N ASN A 59 19.91 4.02 -4.81
CA ASN A 59 20.24 3.60 -3.45
C ASN A 59 19.00 3.15 -2.65
N SER A 60 17.81 3.23 -3.24
CA SER A 60 16.52 2.99 -2.57
C SER A 60 16.30 3.88 -1.33
N ASN A 61 17.02 5.00 -1.25
CA ASN A 61 16.89 5.98 -0.17
C ASN A 61 16.00 7.13 -0.63
N CYS A 62 14.73 7.07 -0.25
CA CYS A 62 13.72 8.07 -0.66
C CYS A 62 13.42 9.11 0.43
N SER A 63 14.25 9.22 1.48
CA SER A 63 14.02 10.11 2.62
C SER A 63 13.94 11.60 2.25
N SER A 64 14.60 11.99 1.15
CA SER A 64 14.58 13.36 0.61
C SER A 64 13.45 13.60 -0.41
N CYS A 65 12.64 12.57 -0.70
CA CYS A 65 11.46 12.67 -1.54
C CYS A 65 10.19 12.67 -0.67
N THR A 66 9.14 13.31 -1.18
CA THR A 66 7.83 13.30 -0.51
C THR A 66 7.09 12.03 -0.88
N ALA A 67 6.86 11.15 0.09
CA ALA A 67 5.91 10.05 -0.07
C ALA A 67 4.50 10.63 -0.29
N PRO A 68 3.63 9.95 -1.05
CA PRO A 68 2.24 10.37 -1.10
C PRO A 68 1.71 10.28 0.34
N ALA A 69 0.88 11.26 0.75
CA ALA A 69 0.10 11.07 1.95
C ALA A 69 -0.63 9.73 1.79
N SER A 70 -0.43 8.82 2.74
CA SER A 70 -1.21 7.59 2.76
C SER A 70 -2.67 8.02 2.67
N PRO A 71 -3.45 7.55 1.68
CA PRO A 71 -4.84 7.92 1.62
C PRO A 71 -5.43 7.50 2.96
N THR A 72 -5.82 8.47 3.79
CA THR A 72 -6.45 8.18 5.07
C THR A 72 -7.68 7.35 4.73
N ALA A 73 -7.61 6.05 4.99
CA ALA A 73 -8.63 5.14 4.53
C ALA A 73 -9.97 5.59 5.13
N THR A 74 -10.93 5.90 4.26
CA THR A 74 -12.22 6.44 4.68
C THR A 74 -12.90 5.42 5.60
N LYS A 75 -13.28 5.89 6.79
CA LYS A 75 -14.00 5.08 7.77
C LYS A 75 -15.47 4.94 7.32
N ILE A 76 -16.02 3.75 7.54
CA ILE A 76 -17.44 3.49 7.36
C ILE A 76 -18.18 4.07 8.57
N THR A 77 -18.95 5.13 8.34
CA THR A 77 -19.77 5.79 9.36
C THR A 77 -21.25 5.79 9.02
N THR A 78 -21.60 5.47 7.78
CA THR A 78 -22.99 5.39 7.29
C THR A 78 -23.74 4.28 8.02
N GLN A 79 -24.94 4.57 8.51
CA GLN A 79 -25.81 3.55 9.11
C GLN A 79 -26.50 2.72 8.01
N CYS A 80 -26.67 1.43 8.26
CA CYS A 80 -27.41 0.57 7.34
C CYS A 80 -28.89 0.94 7.34
N SER A 81 -29.56 0.65 6.21
CA SER A 81 -31.01 0.67 6.17
C SER A 81 -31.55 -0.49 7.02
N ASP A 82 -32.45 -0.19 7.96
CA ASP A 82 -33.15 -1.17 8.80
C ASP A 82 -34.65 -0.98 8.61
N VAL A 83 -35.29 -1.93 7.93
CA VAL A 83 -36.73 -1.91 7.64
C VAL A 83 -37.32 -3.25 8.03
N ASN A 84 -38.35 -3.23 8.89
CA ASN A 84 -39.04 -4.44 9.34
C ASN A 84 -38.07 -5.53 9.89
N ASN A 85 -37.09 -5.12 10.70
CA ASN A 85 -36.02 -5.98 11.24
C ASN A 85 -35.12 -6.62 10.16
N THR A 86 -35.09 -6.06 8.96
CA THR A 86 -34.17 -6.44 7.90
C THR A 86 -33.14 -5.34 7.68
N ILE A 87 -31.89 -5.66 7.95
CA ILE A 87 -30.73 -4.80 7.73
C ILE A 87 -30.16 -5.08 6.34
N SER A 88 -30.09 -4.04 5.53
CA SER A 88 -29.49 -4.06 4.20
C SER A 88 -28.07 -3.51 4.26
N VAL A 89 -27.09 -4.39 4.00
CA VAL A 89 -25.67 -4.04 3.93
C VAL A 89 -25.26 -3.95 2.46
N THR A 90 -24.48 -2.93 2.11
CA THR A 90 -23.99 -2.73 0.75
C THR A 90 -22.52 -3.12 0.63
N THR A 91 -21.98 -3.07 -0.59
CA THR A 91 -20.55 -3.29 -0.85
C THR A 91 -19.66 -2.15 -0.32
N ASP A 92 -20.18 -0.94 -0.16
CA ASP A 92 -19.47 0.17 0.51
C ASP A 92 -19.42 -0.01 2.04
N GLY A 93 -20.35 -0.80 2.55
CA GLY A 93 -20.47 -1.13 3.96
C GLY A 93 -21.24 -0.09 4.76
N CYS A 94 -21.70 -0.51 5.92
CA CYS A 94 -22.45 0.32 6.84
C CYS A 94 -22.38 -0.21 8.27
N VAL A 95 -22.72 0.64 9.23
CA VAL A 95 -22.79 0.35 10.65
C VAL A 95 -24.22 -0.05 11.00
N PHE A 96 -24.40 -0.98 11.93
CA PHE A 96 -25.71 -1.37 12.45
C PHE A 96 -25.61 -1.98 13.84
N ASN A 97 -26.75 -2.16 14.51
CA ASN A 97 -26.84 -2.87 15.79
C ASN A 97 -27.65 -4.16 15.65
N ALA A 98 -27.03 -5.29 16.01
CA ALA A 98 -27.67 -6.61 16.02
C ALA A 98 -27.22 -7.39 17.28
N GLY A 99 -27.61 -6.89 18.46
CA GLY A 99 -27.08 -7.39 19.75
C GLY A 99 -25.72 -6.80 20.13
N GLY A 100 -25.37 -5.67 19.51
CA GLY A 100 -24.07 -5.00 19.59
C GLY A 100 -23.77 -4.25 18.30
N THR A 101 -22.95 -3.20 18.38
CA THR A 101 -22.59 -2.40 17.20
C THR A 101 -21.62 -3.18 16.31
N GLN A 102 -21.97 -3.30 15.03
CA GLN A 102 -21.20 -3.98 14.00
C GLN A 102 -20.97 -3.04 12.83
N THR A 103 -19.84 -3.18 12.14
CA THR A 103 -19.61 -2.65 10.81
C THR A 103 -19.58 -3.83 9.82
N GLY A 104 -20.46 -3.80 8.83
CA GLY A 104 -20.56 -4.84 7.81
C GLY A 104 -20.18 -4.33 6.42
N VAL A 105 -19.62 -5.22 5.60
CA VAL A 105 -19.31 -4.99 4.18
C VAL A 105 -19.71 -6.23 3.39
N CYS A 106 -20.52 -6.05 2.35
CA CYS A 106 -20.81 -7.12 1.41
C CYS A 106 -19.64 -7.33 0.46
N VAL A 107 -19.12 -8.55 0.43
CA VAL A 107 -18.07 -8.99 -0.48
C VAL A 107 -18.68 -9.53 -1.77
N SER A 108 -19.88 -10.09 -1.69
CA SER A 108 -20.72 -10.47 -2.82
C SER A 108 -22.20 -10.42 -2.44
N SER A 109 -23.12 -10.73 -3.36
CA SER A 109 -24.57 -10.81 -3.09
C SER A 109 -24.95 -11.87 -2.05
N SER A 110 -24.06 -12.80 -1.73
CA SER A 110 -24.28 -13.90 -0.79
C SER A 110 -23.15 -14.03 0.25
N SER A 111 -22.35 -12.98 0.42
CA SER A 111 -21.19 -13.00 1.30
C SER A 111 -21.02 -11.67 2.01
N LEU A 112 -21.08 -11.72 3.33
CA LEU A 112 -20.97 -10.58 4.23
C LEU A 112 -19.75 -10.76 5.13
N ARG A 113 -18.96 -9.71 5.28
CA ARG A 113 -17.97 -9.61 6.35
C ARG A 113 -18.44 -8.63 7.41
N MET A 114 -18.29 -8.99 8.67
CA MET A 114 -18.64 -8.13 9.81
C MET A 114 -17.50 -8.04 10.80
N LEU A 115 -17.29 -6.84 11.33
CA LEU A 115 -16.35 -6.58 12.40
C LEU A 115 -17.04 -5.71 13.46
N SER A 116 -16.84 -6.04 14.73
CA SER A 116 -17.49 -5.31 15.82
C SER A 116 -16.91 -3.91 16.00
N GLY A 117 -17.77 -2.98 16.42
CA GLY A 117 -17.46 -1.57 16.63
C GLY A 117 -17.76 -0.68 15.42
N THR A 118 -17.42 0.60 15.57
CA THR A 118 -17.52 1.66 14.56
C THR A 118 -16.14 2.04 14.02
N ASP A 119 -16.09 3.04 13.14
CA ASP A 119 -14.84 3.67 12.70
C ASP A 119 -13.90 2.75 11.93
N LYS A 120 -14.46 1.66 11.39
CA LYS A 120 -13.73 0.65 10.61
C LYS A 120 -13.62 1.08 9.17
N THR A 121 -12.47 0.82 8.57
CA THR A 121 -12.31 0.98 7.13
C THR A 121 -12.85 -0.25 6.41
N LYS A 122 -13.30 -0.10 5.16
CA LYS A 122 -13.74 -1.24 4.34
C LYS A 122 -12.68 -2.35 4.28
N GLN A 123 -11.42 -1.98 4.16
CA GLN A 123 -10.31 -2.92 4.10
C GLN A 123 -10.06 -3.64 5.43
N GLU A 124 -10.22 -2.95 6.57
CA GLU A 124 -10.16 -3.57 7.90
C GLU A 124 -11.29 -4.59 8.10
N VAL A 125 -12.52 -4.25 7.71
CA VAL A 125 -13.65 -5.20 7.77
C VAL A 125 -13.42 -6.41 6.85
N ILE A 126 -12.85 -6.19 5.65
CA ILE A 126 -12.55 -7.28 4.73
C ILE A 126 -11.43 -8.19 5.25
N ALA A 127 -10.37 -7.61 5.84
CA ALA A 127 -9.20 -8.36 6.29
C ALA A 127 -9.44 -9.09 7.63
N SER A 128 -10.13 -8.45 8.57
CA SER A 128 -10.24 -8.90 9.95
C SER A 128 -11.66 -9.27 10.37
N GLY A 129 -12.67 -8.95 9.56
CA GLY A 129 -14.07 -9.29 9.84
C GLY A 129 -14.38 -10.77 9.62
N SER A 130 -15.27 -11.30 10.44
CA SER A 130 -15.81 -12.65 10.29
C SER A 130 -16.63 -12.75 9.01
N LEU A 131 -16.40 -13.83 8.24
CA LEU A 131 -17.08 -14.11 6.97
C LEU A 131 -18.35 -14.93 7.20
N PHE A 132 -19.45 -14.47 6.64
CA PHE A 132 -20.74 -15.16 6.64
C PHE A 132 -21.21 -15.35 5.21
N SER A 133 -21.42 -16.62 4.83
CA SER A 133 -21.91 -17.01 3.51
C SER A 133 -23.38 -17.39 3.59
N GLY A 134 -24.17 -16.94 2.62
CA GLY A 134 -25.61 -17.20 2.54
C GLY A 134 -26.38 -15.98 2.02
N SER A 135 -27.64 -16.18 1.64
CA SER A 135 -28.53 -15.11 1.20
C SER A 135 -28.97 -14.18 2.33
N SER A 136 -28.91 -14.65 3.58
CA SER A 136 -29.19 -13.84 4.77
C SER A 136 -28.57 -14.44 6.03
N LEU A 137 -28.26 -13.60 7.00
CA LEU A 137 -27.83 -13.97 8.34
C LEU A 137 -28.88 -13.49 9.37
N THR A 138 -29.18 -14.28 10.40
CA THR A 138 -29.99 -13.80 11.53
C THR A 138 -29.10 -13.58 12.74
N LEU A 139 -29.10 -12.36 13.28
CA LEU A 139 -28.31 -11.97 14.45
C LEU A 139 -29.12 -10.99 15.31
N GLY A 140 -29.19 -11.22 16.61
CA GLY A 140 -29.90 -10.32 17.55
C GLY A 140 -31.37 -10.09 17.18
N GLY A 141 -32.04 -11.07 16.58
CA GLY A 141 -33.43 -10.96 16.11
C GLY A 141 -33.62 -10.17 14.81
N LYS A 142 -32.53 -9.72 14.17
CA LYS A 142 -32.56 -9.03 12.87
C LYS A 142 -32.06 -9.94 11.76
N LYS A 143 -32.70 -9.85 10.60
CA LYS A 143 -32.25 -10.46 9.35
C LYS A 143 -31.28 -9.49 8.67
N ILE A 144 -30.11 -9.95 8.28
CA ILE A 144 -29.07 -9.15 7.62
C ILE A 144 -28.90 -9.71 6.21
N THR A 145 -28.96 -8.85 5.20
CA THR A 145 -28.88 -9.22 3.79
C THR A 145 -27.93 -8.30 3.04
N CYS A 146 -27.24 -8.86 2.05
CA CYS A 146 -26.47 -8.08 1.11
C CYS A 146 -27.35 -7.54 -0.02
N THR A 147 -27.12 -6.29 -0.40
CA THR A 147 -27.83 -5.60 -1.49
C THR A 147 -26.87 -4.80 -2.37
#